data_AF-A0A2T4GG69-F1
#
_entry.id   AF-A0A2T4GG69-F1
#
_cell.length_a   1.000
_cell.length_b   1.000
_cell.length_c   1.000
_cell.angle_alpha   90.00
_cell.angle_beta   90.00
_cell.angle_gamma   90.00
#
_symmetry.space_group_name_H-M   'P 1'
#
loop_
_entity.id
_entity.type
_entity.pdbx_description
1 polymer ?
#
loop_
_entity_poly.entity_id
_entity_poly.type
_entity_poly.pdbx_seq_one_letter_code
_entity_poly.pdbx_strand_id
1 'polypeptide(L)'
;MAACGAKYLRKPDLARSLHKVARKVTLSQIRTPDGVRIEQAPSVILALLIVTGFSLWNGPADACREAMLDNVLLAELSCLETNSEQDDNAYTYMDTEASWKVWAERETMIRTRYSVLQFLGVITAAFDAPPPIRFSDVKLPLPCTEAEWIETSARDWARSRRPTASTSLKDAVDGFLRSSAPTSILDRPFTAIIILHTLIQQIWYWRQGSWNGNRALEVGPFRNALDKLESAANFGSESTISPYNSRASLAYSFQSLLRLARTHLCVSMGKCLSACKTHDVSKISQAIMVGFPIERSIEASRAALSATQSFAVLLKFEAVHTSGCGTLPYIFNTFQSVLYLIKWLESMEKVPAITWTEHESETISLIESTVKEVELRPEQAMVPLSGQVAFACVIIFKGASTWDLQTLLLKALYEYATKSYPD
;
A
#
# COMPACT_ATOMS: atom_id res chain seq x y z
N MET A 1 0.19 -0.64 20.17
CA MET A 1 -1.29 -0.77 20.08
C MET A 1 -2.04 0.28 20.91
N ALA A 2 -1.78 0.43 22.21
CA ALA A 2 -2.52 1.39 23.05
C ALA A 2 -2.46 2.85 22.55
N ALA A 3 -1.33 3.30 22.02
CA ALA A 3 -1.19 4.63 21.40
C ALA A 3 -2.15 4.82 20.20
N CYS A 4 -2.23 3.83 19.31
CA CYS A 4 -3.17 3.86 18.18
C CYS A 4 -4.62 3.90 18.68
N GLY A 5 -4.97 3.06 19.66
CA GLY A 5 -6.30 3.07 20.27
C GLY A 5 -6.67 4.43 20.88
N ALA A 6 -5.75 5.07 21.60
CA ALA A 6 -5.95 6.42 22.12
C ALA A 6 -6.15 7.46 21.00
N LYS A 7 -5.52 7.29 19.83
CA LYS A 7 -5.75 8.15 18.66
C LYS A 7 -7.17 7.98 18.09
N TYR A 8 -7.65 6.74 17.92
CA TYR A 8 -9.03 6.48 17.50
C TYR A 8 -10.06 7.00 18.50
N LEU A 9 -9.73 6.99 19.81
CA LEU A 9 -10.53 7.61 20.87
C LEU A 9 -10.40 9.14 20.96
N ARG A 10 -9.73 9.78 19.99
CA ARG A 10 -9.49 11.23 19.94
C ARG A 10 -8.79 11.79 21.20
N LYS A 11 -7.87 11.03 21.79
CA LYS A 11 -7.02 11.42 22.94
C LYS A 11 -5.57 11.62 22.49
N PRO A 12 -5.23 12.71 21.78
CA PRO A 12 -3.93 12.88 21.12
C PRO A 12 -2.75 12.95 22.10
N ASP A 13 -2.91 13.59 23.26
CA ASP A 13 -1.83 13.71 24.26
C ASP A 13 -1.51 12.37 24.92
N LEU A 14 -2.55 11.57 25.21
CA LEU A 14 -2.39 10.21 25.71
C LEU A 14 -1.73 9.32 24.65
N ALA A 15 -2.17 9.42 23.39
CA ALA A 15 -1.59 8.68 22.27
C ALA A 15 -0.08 8.98 22.13
N ARG A 16 0.31 10.26 22.16
CA ARG A 16 1.72 10.69 22.11
C ARG A 16 2.52 10.17 23.31
N SER A 17 1.95 10.20 24.52
CA SER A 17 2.63 9.72 25.73
C SER A 17 2.86 8.21 25.69
N LEU A 18 1.82 7.43 25.34
CA LEU A 18 1.91 5.98 25.18
C LEU A 18 2.91 5.60 24.08
N HIS A 19 2.92 6.35 22.97
CA HIS A 19 3.86 6.14 21.87
C HIS A 19 5.32 6.36 22.30
N LYS A 20 5.62 7.45 23.02
CA LYS A 20 6.98 7.73 23.53
C LYS A 20 7.50 6.58 24.40
N VAL A 21 6.66 6.06 25.29
CA VAL A 21 7.02 4.92 26.15
C VAL A 21 7.25 3.66 25.31
N ALA A 22 6.31 3.32 24.43
CA ALA A 22 6.42 2.14 23.56
C ALA A 22 7.69 2.19 22.71
N ARG A 23 7.96 3.34 22.07
CA ARG A 23 9.16 3.55 21.27
C ARG A 23 10.44 3.36 22.07
N LYS A 24 10.52 3.94 23.28
CA LYS A 24 11.69 3.80 24.16
C LYS A 24 11.93 2.33 24.54
N VAL A 25 10.88 1.61 24.94
CA VAL A 25 10.95 0.20 25.34
C VAL A 25 11.33 -0.71 24.18
N THR A 26 10.79 -0.47 22.98
CA THR A 26 11.14 -1.24 21.79
C THR A 26 12.60 -1.00 21.40
N LEU A 27 13.03 0.26 21.33
CA LEU A 27 14.41 0.57 20.95
C LEU A 27 15.44 0.06 21.95
N SER A 28 15.14 0.03 23.25
CA SER A 28 16.06 -0.52 24.26
C SER A 28 16.24 -2.04 24.16
N GLN A 29 15.32 -2.77 23.52
CA GLN A 29 15.49 -4.20 23.25
C GLN A 29 16.37 -4.47 22.02
N ILE A 30 16.43 -3.50 21.11
CA ILE A 30 17.15 -3.63 19.83
C ILE A 30 18.55 -3.02 19.93
N ARG A 31 18.69 -1.86 20.57
CA ARG A 31 19.95 -1.14 20.74
C ARG A 31 20.54 -1.46 22.11
N THR A 32 21.65 -2.17 22.13
CA THR A 32 22.45 -2.45 23.33
C THR A 32 23.70 -1.55 23.34
N PRO A 33 24.40 -1.43 24.48
CA PRO A 33 25.68 -0.70 24.54
C PRO A 33 26.72 -1.22 23.55
N ASP A 34 26.64 -2.52 23.22
CA ASP A 34 27.56 -3.21 22.30
C ASP A 34 27.15 -3.12 20.82
N GLY A 35 26.03 -2.46 20.50
CA GLY A 35 25.55 -2.25 19.13
C GLY A 35 24.08 -2.60 18.92
N VAL A 36 23.74 -3.01 17.70
CA VAL A 36 22.38 -3.45 17.34
C VAL A 36 22.29 -4.96 17.47
N ARG A 37 21.33 -5.44 18.28
CA ARG A 37 21.00 -6.87 18.32
C ARG A 37 20.13 -7.19 17.11
N ILE A 38 20.76 -7.80 16.12
CA ILE A 38 20.16 -8.07 14.81
C ILE A 38 19.12 -9.20 14.89
N GLU A 39 19.38 -10.26 15.66
CA GLU A 39 18.38 -11.31 15.91
C GLU A 39 17.35 -10.87 16.94
N GLN A 40 16.11 -10.72 16.48
CA GLN A 40 14.99 -10.26 17.29
C GLN A 40 13.79 -11.20 17.17
N ALA A 41 13.05 -11.33 18.25
CA ALA A 41 11.77 -12.03 18.22
C ALA A 41 10.79 -11.30 17.28
N PRO A 42 9.89 -12.01 16.58
CA PRO A 42 8.90 -11.41 15.70
C PRO A 42 8.10 -10.28 16.35
N SER A 43 7.76 -10.43 17.64
CA SER A 43 7.04 -9.42 18.43
C SER A 43 7.79 -8.09 18.56
N VAL A 44 9.12 -8.11 18.67
CA VAL A 44 9.95 -6.91 18.77
C VAL A 44 10.03 -6.19 17.42
N ILE A 45 10.18 -6.95 16.34
CA ILE A 45 10.17 -6.41 14.96
C ILE A 45 8.83 -5.74 14.66
N LEU A 46 7.72 -6.44 14.97
CA LEU A 46 6.37 -5.88 14.81
C LEU A 46 6.14 -4.66 15.72
N ALA A 47 6.67 -4.67 16.94
CA ALA A 47 6.61 -3.50 17.81
C ALA A 47 7.35 -2.31 17.19
N LEU A 48 8.54 -2.52 16.60
CA LEU A 48 9.28 -1.47 15.90
C LEU A 48 8.48 -0.95 14.70
N LEU A 49 7.94 -1.83 13.87
CA LEU A 49 7.09 -1.48 12.73
C LEU A 49 5.93 -0.58 13.17
N ILE A 50 5.22 -0.95 14.23
CA ILE A 50 4.06 -0.20 14.73
C ILE A 50 4.45 1.18 15.27
N VAL A 51 5.54 1.29 16.05
CA VAL A 51 5.97 2.60 16.59
C VAL A 51 6.55 3.49 15.48
N THR A 52 7.25 2.92 14.51
CA THR A 52 7.73 3.66 13.33
C THR A 52 6.54 4.17 12.51
N GLY A 53 5.55 3.31 12.24
CA GLY A 53 4.31 3.70 11.56
C GLY A 53 3.59 4.82 12.30
N PHE A 54 3.38 4.69 13.61
CA PHE A 54 2.73 5.75 14.41
C PHE A 54 3.47 7.10 14.27
N SER A 55 4.80 7.09 14.27
CA SER A 55 5.61 8.30 14.14
C SER A 55 5.50 8.92 12.75
N LEU A 56 5.44 8.11 11.68
CA LEU A 56 5.30 8.61 10.31
C LEU A 56 3.91 9.21 10.06
N TRP A 57 2.87 8.59 10.60
CA TRP A 57 1.48 9.00 10.33
C TRP A 57 0.95 10.06 11.28
N ASN A 58 1.54 10.19 12.47
CA ASN A 58 1.09 11.06 13.55
C ASN A 58 2.18 11.99 14.12
N GLY A 59 3.41 11.91 13.62
CA GLY A 59 4.51 12.72 14.12
C GLY A 59 4.51 14.13 13.52
N PRO A 60 4.99 15.14 14.26
CA PRO A 60 5.49 16.36 13.64
C PRO A 60 6.64 16.05 12.66
N ALA A 61 7.00 17.02 11.82
CA ALA A 61 7.95 16.81 10.71
C ALA A 61 9.30 16.23 11.14
N ASP A 62 9.81 16.65 12.30
CA ASP A 62 11.00 16.12 12.97
C ASP A 62 10.85 14.65 13.37
N ALA A 63 9.74 14.29 14.03
CA ALA A 63 9.46 12.90 14.40
C ALA A 63 9.30 11.99 13.17
N CYS A 64 8.72 12.50 12.08
CA CYS A 64 8.65 11.78 10.81
C CYS A 64 10.06 11.51 10.24
N ARG A 65 10.93 12.52 10.20
CA ARG A 65 12.32 12.36 9.76
C ARG A 65 13.09 11.36 10.62
N GLU A 66 12.94 11.41 11.94
CA GLU A 66 13.56 10.43 12.84
C GLU A 66 13.04 9.01 12.57
N ALA A 67 11.74 8.84 12.38
CA ALA A 67 11.13 7.55 12.06
C ALA A 67 11.58 7.00 10.70
N MET A 68 11.88 7.88 9.74
CA MET A 68 12.46 7.45 8.46
C MET A 68 13.83 6.77 8.64
N LEU A 69 14.60 7.10 9.67
CA LEU A 69 15.87 6.43 9.96
C LEU A 69 15.67 5.00 10.46
N ASP A 70 14.56 4.73 11.17
CA ASP A 70 14.24 3.39 11.64
C ASP A 70 13.89 2.43 10.48
N ASN A 71 13.60 2.95 9.29
CA ASN A 71 13.36 2.11 8.11
C ASN A 71 14.60 1.30 7.73
N VAL A 72 15.80 1.85 7.94
CA VAL A 72 17.05 1.13 7.70
C VAL A 72 17.19 -0.01 8.71
N LEU A 73 16.91 0.27 9.99
CA LEU A 73 16.93 -0.75 11.03
C LEU A 73 15.89 -1.86 10.77
N LEU A 74 14.66 -1.49 10.38
CA LEU A 74 13.62 -2.45 10.00
C LEU A 74 14.05 -3.31 8.81
N ALA A 75 14.69 -2.73 7.81
CA ALA A 75 15.25 -3.47 6.70
C ALA A 75 16.31 -4.46 7.19
N GLU A 76 17.31 -4.00 7.95
CA GLU A 76 18.40 -4.82 8.47
C GLU A 76 17.90 -6.04 9.27
N LEU A 77 16.91 -5.85 10.15
CA LEU A 77 16.27 -6.94 10.91
C LEU A 77 15.51 -7.95 10.01
N SER A 78 15.12 -7.54 8.81
CA SER A 78 14.33 -8.35 7.86
C SER A 78 15.18 -9.00 6.75
N CYS A 79 16.38 -8.48 6.50
CA CYS A 79 17.32 -8.98 5.49
C CYS A 79 18.09 -10.23 5.92
N LEU A 80 18.05 -10.56 7.21
CA LEU A 80 18.83 -11.67 7.74
C LEU A 80 18.53 -12.95 6.99
N GLU A 81 19.58 -13.64 6.54
CA GLU A 81 19.44 -14.98 6.04
C GLU A 81 18.81 -15.82 7.15
N THR A 82 17.57 -16.26 6.95
CA THR A 82 17.11 -17.43 7.67
C THR A 82 18.01 -18.56 7.19
N ASN A 83 18.67 -19.25 8.11
CA ASN A 83 19.24 -20.58 7.85
C ASN A 83 18.07 -21.54 7.56
N SER A 84 17.39 -21.33 6.44
CA SER A 84 16.14 -21.98 6.04
C SER A 84 16.38 -23.28 5.29
N GLU A 85 17.64 -23.63 5.04
CA GLU A 85 18.07 -24.95 4.56
C GLU A 85 18.07 -26.00 5.68
N GLN A 86 17.12 -25.92 6.62
CA GLN A 86 16.68 -27.16 7.26
C GLN A 86 15.73 -27.84 6.29
N ASP A 87 16.28 -28.85 5.63
CA ASP A 87 15.62 -29.87 4.84
C ASP A 87 14.27 -30.21 5.47
N ASP A 88 13.18 -30.28 4.69
CA ASP A 88 11.87 -30.68 5.20
C ASP A 88 11.93 -32.07 5.90
N ASN A 89 13.00 -32.83 5.64
CA ASN A 89 13.38 -34.07 6.31
C ASN A 89 13.80 -33.91 7.79
N ALA A 90 14.10 -32.69 8.26
CA ALA A 90 14.42 -32.43 9.67
C ALA A 90 13.20 -32.66 10.58
N TYR A 91 11.98 -32.48 10.05
CA TYR A 91 10.74 -32.78 10.75
C TYR A 91 10.44 -34.30 10.83
N THR A 92 11.09 -35.11 9.99
CA THR A 92 10.81 -36.55 9.87
C THR A 92 11.14 -37.34 11.13
N TYR A 93 12.03 -36.81 11.98
CA TYR A 93 12.46 -37.45 13.24
C TYR A 93 11.84 -36.82 14.50
N MET A 94 11.03 -35.77 14.36
CA MET A 94 10.41 -35.08 15.50
C MET A 94 8.96 -35.49 15.69
N ASP A 95 8.48 -35.46 16.93
CA ASP A 95 7.05 -35.59 17.22
C ASP A 95 6.24 -34.48 16.50
N THR A 96 5.00 -34.79 16.10
CA THR A 96 4.14 -33.90 15.30
C THR A 96 3.93 -32.56 15.99
N GLU A 97 3.76 -32.57 17.31
CA GLU A 97 3.55 -31.36 18.12
C GLU A 97 4.81 -30.48 18.14
N ALA A 98 5.99 -31.09 18.28
CA ALA A 98 7.26 -30.37 18.24
C ALA A 98 7.53 -29.76 16.86
N SER A 99 7.27 -30.54 15.79
CA SER A 99 7.38 -30.09 14.40
C SER A 99 6.47 -28.90 14.11
N TRP A 100 5.21 -28.95 14.58
CA TRP A 100 4.25 -27.87 14.38
C TRP A 100 4.70 -26.56 15.06
N LYS A 101 5.21 -26.63 16.30
CA LYS A 101 5.70 -25.43 17.01
C LYS A 101 6.88 -24.78 16.31
N VAL A 102 7.87 -25.57 15.89
CA VAL A 102 9.04 -25.08 15.15
C VAL A 102 8.62 -24.46 13.82
N TRP A 103 7.71 -25.13 13.10
CA TRP A 103 7.12 -24.57 11.87
C TRP A 103 6.39 -23.26 12.13
N ALA A 104 5.57 -23.18 13.18
CA ALA A 104 4.77 -22.00 13.49
C ALA A 104 5.66 -20.79 13.81
N GLU A 105 6.73 -20.98 14.59
CA GLU A 105 7.72 -19.95 14.88
C GLU A 105 8.42 -19.46 13.60
N ARG A 106 8.82 -20.40 12.73
CA ARG A 106 9.46 -20.09 11.43
C ARG A 106 8.53 -19.31 10.51
N GLU A 107 7.30 -19.78 10.33
CA GLU A 107 6.30 -19.13 9.49
C GLU A 107 5.90 -17.76 10.05
N THR A 108 5.82 -17.61 11.38
CA THR A 108 5.61 -16.32 12.05
C THR A 108 6.72 -15.33 11.70
N MET A 109 7.99 -15.79 11.73
CA MET A 109 9.14 -14.96 11.33
C MET A 109 9.08 -14.57 9.85
N ILE A 110 8.79 -15.52 8.94
CA ILE A 110 8.65 -15.26 7.50
C ILE A 110 7.59 -14.18 7.25
N ARG A 111 6.39 -14.36 7.81
CA ARG A 111 5.28 -13.41 7.65
C ARG A 111 5.62 -12.04 8.25
N THR A 112 6.29 -12.01 9.40
CA THR A 112 6.74 -10.76 10.05
C THR A 112 7.69 -9.99 9.16
N ARG A 113 8.69 -10.64 8.56
CA ARG A 113 9.65 -9.99 7.67
C ARG A 113 8.97 -9.48 6.40
N TYR A 114 8.05 -10.24 5.82
CA TYR A 114 7.25 -9.73 4.70
C TYR A 114 6.36 -8.54 5.08
N SER A 115 5.77 -8.52 6.28
CA SER A 115 5.03 -7.34 6.76
C SER A 115 5.93 -6.11 6.87
N VAL A 116 7.20 -6.26 7.26
CA VAL A 116 8.17 -5.16 7.21
C VAL A 116 8.41 -4.69 5.78
N LEU A 117 8.64 -5.60 4.82
CA LEU A 117 8.80 -5.22 3.41
C LEU A 117 7.58 -4.47 2.87
N GLN A 118 6.37 -4.96 3.15
CA GLN A 118 5.12 -4.29 2.78
C GLN A 118 5.06 -2.87 3.36
N PHE A 119 5.38 -2.72 4.65
CA PHE A 119 5.41 -1.42 5.31
C PHE A 119 6.43 -0.45 4.68
N LEU A 120 7.65 -0.92 4.40
CA LEU A 120 8.66 -0.14 3.67
C LEU A 120 8.19 0.25 2.26
N GLY A 121 7.43 -0.63 1.61
CA GLY A 121 6.78 -0.36 0.33
C GLY A 121 5.73 0.76 0.42
N VAL A 122 4.92 0.77 1.49
CA VAL A 122 3.96 1.86 1.75
C VAL A 122 4.68 3.20 1.93
N ILE A 123 5.81 3.22 2.66
CA ILE A 123 6.60 4.45 2.84
C ILE A 123 7.17 4.95 1.51
N THR A 124 7.71 4.03 0.71
CA THR A 124 8.21 4.34 -0.64
C THR A 124 7.11 4.96 -1.49
N ALA A 125 5.93 4.33 -1.52
CA ALA A 125 4.78 4.81 -2.27
C ALA A 125 4.19 6.12 -1.73
N ALA A 126 4.16 6.33 -0.41
CA ALA A 126 3.55 7.52 0.20
C ALA A 126 4.43 8.78 0.05
N PHE A 127 5.75 8.61 0.08
CA PHE A 127 6.69 9.73 0.17
C PHE A 127 7.69 9.82 -0.99
N ASP A 128 7.59 8.94 -1.98
CA ASP A 128 8.62 8.77 -3.02
C ASP A 128 10.03 8.67 -2.39
N ALA A 129 10.14 7.83 -1.36
CA ALA A 129 11.37 7.60 -0.63
C ALA A 129 12.10 6.38 -1.22
N PRO A 130 13.43 6.43 -1.40
CA PRO A 130 14.18 5.25 -1.80
C PRO A 130 13.95 4.10 -0.80
N PRO A 131 13.51 2.92 -1.26
CA PRO A 131 13.36 1.78 -0.37
C PRO A 131 14.75 1.36 0.14
N PRO A 132 14.90 1.08 1.45
CA PRO A 132 16.18 0.73 2.03
C PRO A 132 16.67 -0.66 1.60
N ILE A 133 15.76 -1.51 1.09
CA ILE A 133 16.07 -2.80 0.51
C ILE A 133 15.19 -3.07 -0.71
N ARG A 134 15.79 -3.72 -1.72
CA ARG A 134 15.09 -4.33 -2.83
C ARG A 134 14.47 -5.68 -2.43
N PHE A 135 13.16 -5.81 -2.55
CA PHE A 135 12.43 -6.99 -2.04
C PHE A 135 12.81 -8.28 -2.75
N SER A 136 13.23 -8.21 -4.02
CA SER A 136 13.72 -9.37 -4.77
C SER A 136 15.03 -9.95 -4.24
N ASP A 137 15.79 -9.19 -3.45
CA ASP A 137 17.11 -9.58 -2.98
C ASP A 137 17.04 -10.25 -1.60
N VAL A 138 15.85 -10.22 -1.00
CA VAL A 138 15.57 -10.87 0.28
C VAL A 138 15.45 -12.38 0.06
N LYS A 139 16.37 -13.13 0.68
CA LYS A 139 16.37 -14.61 0.65
C LYS A 139 15.37 -15.18 1.66
N LEU A 140 14.08 -15.00 1.38
CA LEU A 140 12.99 -15.62 2.15
C LEU A 140 12.16 -16.54 1.26
N PRO A 141 11.75 -17.72 1.77
CA PRO A 141 10.72 -18.52 1.11
C PRO A 141 9.40 -17.74 1.09
N LEU A 142 8.51 -18.04 0.14
CA LEU A 142 7.16 -17.51 0.20
C LEU A 142 6.39 -18.11 1.39
N PRO A 143 5.53 -17.32 2.07
CA PRO A 143 4.76 -17.78 3.23
C PRO A 143 3.76 -18.87 2.82
N CYS A 144 3.47 -19.82 3.69
CA CYS A 144 2.53 -20.92 3.45
C CYS A 144 1.11 -20.45 3.06
N THR A 145 0.24 -21.40 2.71
CA THR A 145 -1.17 -21.07 2.41
C THR A 145 -1.90 -20.54 3.65
N GLU A 146 -2.94 -19.72 3.48
CA GLU A 146 -3.68 -19.25 4.67
C GLU A 146 -4.42 -20.36 5.38
N ALA A 147 -4.86 -21.39 4.65
CA ALA A 147 -5.51 -22.55 5.24
C ALA A 147 -4.57 -23.28 6.20
N GLU A 148 -3.30 -23.45 5.82
CA GLU A 148 -2.27 -24.03 6.69
C GLU A 148 -1.94 -23.11 7.87
N TRP A 149 -1.84 -21.80 7.63
CA TRP A 149 -1.49 -20.80 8.66
C TRP A 149 -2.51 -20.69 9.81
N ILE A 150 -3.80 -20.83 9.51
CA ILE A 150 -4.86 -20.66 10.53
C ILE A 150 -5.08 -21.91 11.40
N GLU A 151 -4.39 -23.02 11.11
CA GLU A 151 -4.56 -24.25 11.88
C GLU A 151 -4.09 -24.06 13.33
N THR A 152 -4.95 -24.42 14.28
CA THR A 152 -4.71 -24.21 15.72
C THR A 152 -4.21 -25.47 16.42
N SER A 153 -3.96 -26.56 15.70
CA SER A 153 -3.47 -27.81 16.26
C SER A 153 -2.46 -28.49 15.34
N ALA A 154 -1.49 -29.18 15.92
CA ALA A 154 -0.50 -29.94 15.16
C ALA A 154 -1.12 -31.03 14.28
N ARG A 155 -2.24 -31.62 14.72
CA ARG A 155 -2.96 -32.65 13.99
C ARG A 155 -3.62 -32.09 12.72
N ASP A 156 -4.26 -30.93 12.81
CA ASP A 156 -4.97 -30.34 11.67
C ASP A 156 -3.96 -29.69 10.71
N TRP A 157 -2.90 -29.08 11.23
CA TRP A 157 -1.73 -28.67 10.44
C TRP A 157 -1.14 -29.82 9.63
N ALA A 158 -0.87 -30.98 10.24
CA ALA A 158 -0.31 -32.13 9.52
C ALA A 158 -1.22 -32.64 8.38
N ARG A 159 -2.54 -32.43 8.48
CA ARG A 159 -3.51 -32.82 7.44
C ARG A 159 -3.63 -31.79 6.33
N SER A 160 -3.54 -30.50 6.66
CA SER A 160 -3.67 -29.40 5.71
C SER A 160 -2.36 -29.12 4.96
N ARG A 161 -1.22 -29.44 5.58
CA ARG A 161 0.12 -29.28 5.01
C ARG A 161 0.24 -30.03 3.69
N ARG A 162 0.67 -29.31 2.66
CA ARG A 162 1.03 -29.88 1.36
C ARG A 162 2.52 -29.69 1.14
N PRO A 163 3.25 -30.73 0.68
CA PRO A 163 4.62 -30.54 0.21
C PRO A 163 4.61 -29.48 -0.89
N THR A 164 5.23 -28.33 -0.63
CA THR A 164 5.37 -27.27 -1.63
C THR A 164 6.85 -26.99 -1.79
N ALA A 165 7.31 -26.99 -3.03
CA ALA A 165 8.66 -26.54 -3.33
C ALA A 165 8.81 -25.10 -2.82
N SER A 166 9.90 -24.84 -2.11
CA SER A 166 10.22 -23.50 -1.62
C SER A 166 10.54 -22.59 -2.82
N THR A 167 9.53 -21.86 -3.29
CA THR A 167 9.70 -20.84 -4.33
C THR A 167 10.16 -19.53 -3.69
N SER A 168 11.21 -18.92 -4.25
CA SER A 168 11.66 -17.59 -3.82
C SER A 168 10.70 -16.50 -4.31
N LEU A 169 10.65 -15.36 -3.60
CA LEU A 169 9.87 -14.20 -4.06
C LEU A 169 10.29 -13.74 -5.46
N LYS A 170 11.61 -13.72 -5.73
CA LYS A 170 12.15 -13.35 -7.03
C LYS A 170 11.61 -14.25 -8.14
N ASP A 171 11.65 -15.56 -7.95
CA ASP A 171 11.21 -16.51 -8.98
C ASP A 171 9.71 -16.44 -9.22
N ALA A 172 8.92 -16.19 -8.17
CA ALA A 172 7.48 -15.97 -8.31
C ALA A 172 7.19 -14.71 -9.14
N VAL A 173 7.81 -13.57 -8.83
CA VAL A 173 7.62 -12.31 -9.58
C VAL A 173 8.09 -12.45 -11.03
N ASP A 174 9.25 -13.07 -11.24
CA ASP A 174 9.78 -13.39 -12.57
C ASP A 174 8.81 -14.27 -13.38
N GLY A 175 8.11 -15.20 -12.71
CA GLY A 175 7.05 -16.02 -13.29
C GLY A 175 5.92 -15.18 -13.85
N PHE A 176 5.40 -14.20 -13.09
CA PHE A 176 4.34 -13.30 -13.57
C PHE A 176 4.78 -12.42 -14.75
N LEU A 177 6.03 -11.95 -14.71
CA LEU A 177 6.60 -11.09 -15.75
C LEU A 177 6.91 -11.84 -17.05
N ARG A 178 7.41 -13.08 -16.97
CA ARG A 178 7.93 -13.84 -18.14
C ARG A 178 7.02 -14.95 -18.65
N SER A 179 6.25 -15.61 -17.79
CA SER A 179 5.51 -16.83 -18.16
C SER A 179 4.27 -16.52 -19.00
N SER A 180 3.98 -17.32 -20.02
CA SER A 180 2.68 -17.32 -20.70
C SER A 180 1.58 -18.03 -19.90
N ALA A 181 1.95 -18.93 -18.97
CA ALA A 181 1.04 -19.68 -18.12
C ALA A 181 0.90 -19.02 -16.73
N PRO A 182 -0.32 -18.99 -16.14
CA PRO A 182 -0.53 -18.41 -14.83
C PRO A 182 0.18 -19.22 -13.73
N THR A 183 1.03 -18.56 -12.94
CA THR A 183 1.54 -19.12 -11.69
C THR A 183 0.36 -19.24 -10.71
N SER A 184 0.07 -20.44 -10.21
CA SER A 184 -1.03 -20.63 -9.26
C SER A 184 -0.70 -19.96 -7.93
N ILE A 185 -1.40 -18.87 -7.61
CA ILE A 185 -1.47 -18.25 -6.26
C ILE A 185 -2.85 -18.53 -5.64
N LEU A 186 -3.55 -19.57 -6.13
CA LEU A 186 -4.87 -19.91 -5.59
C LEU A 186 -4.75 -20.12 -4.07
N ASP A 187 -5.64 -19.48 -3.32
CA ASP A 187 -5.70 -19.55 -1.86
C ASP A 187 -4.49 -18.99 -1.08
N ARG A 188 -3.67 -18.12 -1.71
CA ARG A 188 -2.54 -17.42 -1.06
C ARG A 188 -2.65 -15.88 -1.13
N PRO A 189 -3.69 -15.27 -0.56
CA PRO A 189 -3.91 -13.81 -0.58
C PRO A 189 -2.73 -13.00 -0.03
N PHE A 190 -2.08 -13.42 1.05
CA PHE A 190 -0.92 -12.69 1.57
C PHE A 190 0.26 -12.73 0.60
N THR A 191 0.49 -13.87 -0.07
CA THR A 191 1.51 -14.00 -1.13
C THR A 191 1.20 -13.06 -2.31
N ALA A 192 -0.06 -12.96 -2.73
CA ALA A 192 -0.46 -12.05 -3.80
C ALA A 192 -0.14 -10.58 -3.47
N ILE A 193 -0.40 -10.15 -2.22
CA ILE A 193 -0.07 -8.80 -1.74
C ILE A 193 1.46 -8.56 -1.74
N ILE A 194 2.26 -9.54 -1.30
CA ILE A 194 3.73 -9.44 -1.33
C ILE A 194 4.25 -9.27 -2.76
N ILE A 195 3.76 -10.07 -3.71
CA ILE A 195 4.13 -9.97 -5.12
C ILE A 195 3.77 -8.61 -5.67
N LEU A 196 2.59 -8.09 -5.34
CA LEU A 196 2.12 -6.78 -5.79
C LEU A 196 2.99 -5.63 -5.26
N HIS A 197 3.37 -5.65 -3.97
CA HIS A 197 4.34 -4.70 -3.41
C HIS A 197 5.68 -4.78 -4.13
N THR A 198 6.12 -5.98 -4.50
CA THR A 198 7.38 -6.18 -5.23
C THR A 198 7.31 -5.64 -6.65
N LEU A 199 6.20 -5.85 -7.36
CA LEU A 199 5.95 -5.26 -8.68
C LEU A 199 5.91 -3.73 -8.62
N ILE A 200 5.23 -3.14 -7.63
CA ILE A 200 5.21 -1.68 -7.41
C ILE A 200 6.63 -1.15 -7.18
N GLN A 201 7.43 -1.84 -6.37
CA GLN A 201 8.82 -1.46 -6.13
C GLN A 201 9.68 -1.54 -7.41
N GLN A 202 9.49 -2.56 -8.24
CA GLN A 202 10.19 -2.68 -9.51
C GLN A 202 9.78 -1.57 -10.50
N ILE A 203 8.49 -1.24 -10.58
CA ILE A 203 7.99 -0.09 -11.36
C ILE A 203 8.66 1.19 -10.87
N TRP A 204 8.72 1.40 -9.55
CA TRP A 204 9.38 2.55 -8.95
C TRP A 204 10.87 2.63 -9.35
N TYR A 205 11.65 1.57 -9.12
CA TYR A 205 13.07 1.55 -9.48
C TYR A 205 13.31 1.79 -10.97
N TRP A 206 12.47 1.19 -11.81
CA TRP A 206 12.57 1.35 -13.25
C TRP A 206 12.39 2.83 -13.64
N ARG A 207 11.41 3.52 -13.05
CA ARG A 207 11.21 4.96 -13.28
C ARG A 207 12.37 5.81 -12.80
N GLN A 208 12.97 5.49 -11.65
CA GLN A 208 14.15 6.20 -11.16
C GLN A 208 15.39 5.97 -12.05
N GLY A 209 15.51 4.77 -12.61
CA GLY A 209 16.60 4.40 -13.53
C GLY A 209 16.50 5.01 -14.93
N SER A 210 15.37 5.65 -15.28
CA SER A 210 15.18 6.33 -16.57
C SER A 210 15.85 7.72 -16.61
N TRP A 211 17.06 7.83 -16.04
CA TRP A 211 17.85 9.07 -15.94
C TRP A 211 18.01 9.82 -17.28
N ASN A 212 17.99 9.09 -18.40
CA ASN A 212 18.17 9.65 -19.74
C ASN A 212 16.88 9.83 -20.55
N GLY A 213 15.68 9.61 -19.99
CA GLY A 213 14.39 9.79 -20.69
C GLY A 213 14.15 8.90 -21.93
N ASN A 214 15.17 8.18 -22.42
CA ASN A 214 15.15 7.41 -23.66
C ASN A 214 14.75 5.95 -23.49
N ARG A 215 14.63 5.46 -22.26
CA ARG A 215 13.99 4.16 -22.04
C ARG A 215 12.54 4.48 -21.69
N ALA A 216 11.63 4.10 -22.58
CA ALA A 216 10.19 4.03 -22.28
C ALA A 216 9.95 2.77 -21.44
N LEU A 217 9.04 2.84 -20.46
CA LEU A 217 8.70 1.68 -19.65
C LEU A 217 8.13 0.65 -20.62
N GLU A 218 8.69 -0.55 -20.63
CA GLU A 218 7.97 -1.66 -21.24
C GLU A 218 6.77 -1.96 -20.33
N VAL A 219 5.69 -1.22 -20.54
CA VAL A 219 4.45 -1.31 -19.75
C VAL A 219 3.84 -2.70 -19.93
N GLY A 220 4.04 -3.32 -21.10
CA GLY A 220 3.48 -4.63 -21.47
C GLY A 220 3.73 -5.73 -20.43
N PRO A 221 4.98 -6.08 -20.09
CA PRO A 221 5.30 -7.09 -19.08
C PRO A 221 4.63 -6.84 -17.72
N PHE A 222 4.69 -5.61 -17.20
CA PHE A 222 4.08 -5.29 -15.90
C PHE A 222 2.55 -5.30 -15.97
N ARG A 223 1.95 -4.74 -17.01
CA ARG A 223 0.49 -4.79 -17.23
C ARG A 223 0.00 -6.23 -17.25
N ASN A 224 0.67 -7.08 -18.05
CA ASN A 224 0.33 -8.49 -18.15
C ASN A 224 0.52 -9.22 -16.81
N ALA A 225 1.55 -8.88 -16.04
CA ALA A 225 1.77 -9.43 -14.71
C ALA A 225 0.64 -9.05 -13.74
N LEU A 226 0.20 -7.79 -13.74
CA LEU A 226 -0.90 -7.30 -12.90
C LEU A 226 -2.24 -7.98 -13.27
N ASP A 227 -2.55 -8.09 -14.56
CA ASP A 227 -3.78 -8.73 -15.03
C ASP A 227 -3.80 -10.24 -14.69
N LYS A 228 -2.65 -10.93 -14.83
CA LYS A 228 -2.50 -12.33 -14.38
C LYS A 228 -2.65 -12.46 -12.87
N LEU A 229 -2.07 -11.55 -12.10
CA LEU A 229 -2.11 -11.59 -10.63
C LEU A 229 -3.53 -11.35 -10.12
N GLU A 230 -4.26 -10.38 -10.68
CA GLU A 230 -5.67 -10.14 -10.39
C GLU A 230 -6.51 -11.39 -10.68
N SER A 231 -6.32 -12.00 -11.85
CA SER A 231 -7.02 -13.23 -12.24
C SER A 231 -6.69 -14.41 -11.32
N ALA A 232 -5.42 -14.57 -10.93
CA ALA A 232 -4.95 -15.69 -10.12
C ALA A 232 -5.37 -15.57 -8.64
N ALA A 233 -5.42 -14.35 -8.11
CA ALA A 233 -5.74 -14.12 -6.70
C ALA A 233 -7.23 -14.34 -6.38
N ASN A 234 -8.11 -14.16 -7.37
CA ASN A 234 -9.56 -14.44 -7.30
C ASN A 234 -10.24 -13.94 -6.01
N PHE A 235 -9.94 -12.70 -5.60
CA PHE A 235 -10.52 -12.09 -4.39
C PHE A 235 -12.04 -11.81 -4.51
N GLY A 236 -12.63 -11.97 -5.69
CA GLY A 236 -13.98 -11.51 -5.99
C GLY A 236 -14.06 -9.98 -6.13
N SER A 237 -15.24 -9.46 -6.47
CA SER A 237 -15.47 -8.01 -6.55
C SER A 237 -15.59 -7.41 -5.15
N GLU A 238 -14.92 -6.26 -4.90
CA GLU A 238 -15.08 -5.51 -3.64
C GLU A 238 -16.53 -5.15 -3.34
N SER A 239 -17.37 -4.99 -4.38
CA SER A 239 -18.79 -4.69 -4.24
C SER A 239 -19.61 -5.82 -3.62
N THR A 240 -19.11 -7.05 -3.66
CA THR A 240 -19.81 -8.25 -3.15
C THR A 240 -19.25 -8.75 -1.82
N ILE A 241 -18.11 -8.23 -1.38
CA ILE A 241 -17.46 -8.67 -0.15
C ILE A 241 -18.10 -7.93 1.03
N SER A 242 -18.74 -8.69 1.92
CA SER A 242 -19.22 -8.16 3.19
C SER A 242 -18.05 -7.57 3.99
N PRO A 243 -18.15 -6.34 4.53
CA PRO A 243 -17.12 -5.76 5.40
C PRO A 243 -16.80 -6.60 6.64
N TYR A 244 -17.72 -7.49 7.03
CA TYR A 244 -17.57 -8.41 8.17
C TYR A 244 -16.88 -9.74 7.79
N ASN A 245 -16.56 -9.96 6.51
CA ASN A 245 -15.83 -11.14 6.08
C ASN A 245 -14.38 -11.09 6.60
N SER A 246 -13.89 -12.19 7.17
CA SER A 246 -12.53 -12.30 7.70
C SER A 246 -11.44 -12.05 6.64
N ARG A 247 -11.76 -12.20 5.36
CA ARG A 247 -10.86 -11.95 4.21
C ARG A 247 -11.01 -10.56 3.62
N ALA A 248 -11.97 -9.75 4.07
CA ALA A 248 -12.28 -8.46 3.46
C ALA A 248 -11.08 -7.51 3.50
N SER A 249 -10.37 -7.44 4.62
CA SER A 249 -9.19 -6.58 4.78
C SER A 249 -8.08 -6.89 3.78
N LEU A 250 -7.82 -8.18 3.52
CA LEU A 250 -6.83 -8.62 2.53
C LEU A 250 -7.29 -8.31 1.11
N ALA A 251 -8.58 -8.50 0.81
CA ALA A 251 -9.14 -8.17 -0.50
C ALA A 251 -9.04 -6.67 -0.79
N TYR A 252 -9.47 -5.80 0.14
CA TYR A 252 -9.35 -4.35 -0.01
C TYR A 252 -7.88 -3.89 -0.12
N SER A 253 -6.99 -4.50 0.66
CA SER A 253 -5.55 -4.22 0.57
C SER A 253 -5.01 -4.55 -0.81
N PHE A 254 -5.31 -5.75 -1.32
CA PHE A 254 -4.89 -6.20 -2.65
C PHE A 254 -5.41 -5.28 -3.75
N GLN A 255 -6.71 -4.99 -3.75
CA GLN A 255 -7.35 -4.18 -4.79
C GLN A 255 -6.87 -2.73 -4.78
N SER A 256 -6.70 -2.13 -3.59
CA SER A 256 -6.12 -0.78 -3.48
C SER A 256 -4.70 -0.71 -4.03
N LEU A 257 -3.86 -1.72 -3.74
CA LEU A 257 -2.50 -1.81 -4.25
C LEU A 257 -2.48 -2.09 -5.75
N LEU A 258 -3.45 -2.84 -6.28
CA LEU A 258 -3.51 -3.18 -7.70
C LEU A 258 -3.82 -1.93 -8.52
N ARG A 259 -4.79 -1.14 -8.05
CA ARG A 259 -5.12 0.17 -8.64
C ARG A 259 -3.94 1.13 -8.53
N LEU A 260 -3.25 1.16 -7.38
CA LEU A 260 -2.01 1.94 -7.22
C LEU A 260 -0.93 1.50 -8.23
N ALA A 261 -0.71 0.20 -8.42
CA ALA A 261 0.27 -0.29 -9.39
C ALA A 261 -0.09 0.16 -10.82
N ARG A 262 -1.37 0.08 -11.20
CA ARG A 262 -1.87 0.53 -12.51
C ARG A 262 -1.68 2.04 -12.73
N THR A 263 -1.90 2.88 -11.73
CA THR A 263 -1.64 4.34 -11.86
C THR A 263 -0.15 4.63 -11.95
N HIS A 264 0.67 3.99 -11.12
CA HIS A 264 2.14 4.11 -11.18
C HIS A 264 2.76 3.48 -12.42
N LEU A 265 2.04 2.66 -13.19
CA LEU A 265 2.48 2.23 -14.52
C LEU A 265 2.36 3.31 -15.60
N CYS A 266 1.48 4.29 -15.40
CA CYS A 266 1.25 5.35 -16.38
C CYS A 266 2.07 6.61 -16.06
N VAL A 267 2.28 6.92 -14.79
CA VAL A 267 2.90 8.20 -14.39
C VAL A 267 3.89 8.08 -13.24
N SER A 268 4.80 9.05 -13.14
CA SER A 268 5.62 9.28 -11.95
C SER A 268 5.08 10.47 -11.16
N MET A 269 4.58 10.21 -9.95
CA MET A 269 4.03 11.24 -9.06
C MET A 269 5.09 11.79 -8.08
N GLY A 270 6.37 11.48 -8.29
CA GLY A 270 7.43 11.64 -7.30
C GLY A 270 7.57 13.04 -6.70
N LYS A 271 7.39 14.10 -7.50
CA LYS A 271 7.40 15.50 -6.99
C LYS A 271 6.25 15.78 -6.02
N CYS A 272 5.05 15.31 -6.32
CA CYS A 272 3.89 15.46 -5.44
C CYS A 272 4.08 14.66 -4.14
N LEU A 273 4.52 13.42 -4.25
CA LEU A 273 4.67 12.50 -3.11
C LEU A 273 5.85 12.89 -2.20
N SER A 274 6.97 13.31 -2.77
CA SER A 274 8.13 13.79 -2.01
C SER A 274 7.83 15.07 -1.23
N ALA A 275 6.95 15.93 -1.73
CA ALA A 275 6.49 17.11 -0.99
C ALA A 275 5.78 16.74 0.33
N CYS A 276 5.16 15.55 0.44
CA CYS A 276 4.53 15.08 1.68
C CYS A 276 5.52 14.98 2.85
N LYS A 277 6.82 14.73 2.59
CA LYS A 277 7.89 14.71 3.61
C LYS A 277 8.10 16.07 4.29
N THR A 278 7.67 17.16 3.66
CA THR A 278 7.85 18.51 4.20
C THR A 278 6.91 18.82 5.35
N HIS A 279 5.80 18.09 5.46
CA HIS A 279 4.71 18.38 6.38
C HIS A 279 4.15 19.83 6.25
N ASP A 280 4.31 20.44 5.07
CA ASP A 280 3.94 21.82 4.77
C ASP A 280 2.79 21.83 3.76
N VAL A 281 1.63 22.35 4.18
CA VAL A 281 0.40 22.36 3.38
C VAL A 281 0.61 23.08 2.05
N SER A 282 1.27 24.23 2.06
CA SER A 282 1.45 25.06 0.88
C SER A 282 2.46 24.45 -0.09
N LYS A 283 3.52 23.81 0.40
CA LYS A 283 4.46 23.08 -0.47
C LYS A 283 3.81 21.88 -1.15
N ILE A 284 2.98 21.13 -0.42
CA ILE A 284 2.25 20.00 -0.99
C ILE A 284 1.23 20.51 -2.01
N SER A 285 0.44 21.54 -1.67
CA SER A 285 -0.51 22.18 -2.59
C SER A 285 0.18 22.68 -3.86
N GLN A 286 1.32 23.36 -3.73
CA GLN A 286 2.13 23.81 -4.86
C GLN A 286 2.61 22.65 -5.73
N ALA A 287 3.03 21.53 -5.12
CA ALA A 287 3.44 20.35 -5.87
C ALA A 287 2.27 19.72 -6.64
N ILE A 288 1.06 19.70 -6.06
CA ILE A 288 -0.17 19.25 -6.75
C ILE A 288 -0.53 20.21 -7.90
N MET A 289 -0.39 21.53 -7.71
CA MET A 289 -0.60 22.52 -8.77
C MET A 289 0.35 22.31 -9.95
N VAL A 290 1.64 22.10 -9.69
CA VAL A 290 2.63 21.78 -10.73
C VAL A 290 2.29 20.45 -11.40
N GLY A 291 1.84 19.47 -10.62
CA GLY A 291 1.35 18.20 -11.11
C GLY A 291 2.42 17.35 -11.79
N PHE A 292 1.94 16.49 -12.69
CA PHE A 292 2.74 15.59 -13.51
C PHE A 292 2.01 15.40 -14.86
N PRO A 293 2.75 15.33 -15.98
CA PRO A 293 2.13 15.13 -17.28
C PRO A 293 1.55 13.72 -17.37
N ILE A 294 0.36 13.62 -17.98
CA ILE A 294 -0.24 12.34 -18.36
C ILE A 294 -0.46 12.38 -19.87
N GLU A 295 0.16 11.44 -20.57
CA GLU A 295 -0.06 11.26 -22.00
C GLU A 295 -1.37 10.49 -22.22
N ARG A 296 -2.20 10.97 -23.13
CA ARG A 296 -3.46 10.31 -23.49
C ARG A 296 -3.15 8.99 -24.18
N SER A 297 -3.47 7.88 -23.53
CA SER A 297 -3.34 6.52 -24.06
C SER A 297 -4.42 5.61 -23.50
N ILE A 298 -4.57 4.42 -24.08
CA ILE A 298 -5.48 3.40 -23.56
C ILE A 298 -5.08 2.97 -22.13
N GLU A 299 -3.78 2.90 -21.84
CA GLU A 299 -3.27 2.62 -20.49
C GLU A 299 -3.65 3.74 -19.51
N ALA A 300 -3.55 5.00 -19.93
CA ALA A 300 -3.90 6.13 -19.10
C ALA A 300 -5.39 6.12 -18.72
N SER A 301 -6.26 5.78 -19.66
CA SER A 301 -7.70 5.65 -19.43
C SER A 301 -8.05 4.44 -18.55
N ARG A 302 -7.37 3.30 -18.73
CA ARG A 302 -7.52 2.12 -17.82
C ARG A 302 -7.07 2.43 -16.39
N ALA A 303 -5.98 3.20 -16.24
CA ALA A 303 -5.53 3.67 -14.94
C ALA A 303 -6.51 4.69 -14.34
N ALA A 304 -7.14 5.53 -15.16
CA ALA A 304 -8.20 6.43 -14.70
C ALA A 304 -9.40 5.64 -14.18
N LEU A 305 -9.88 4.63 -14.92
CA LEU A 305 -10.94 3.73 -14.44
C LEU A 305 -10.57 3.06 -13.11
N SER A 306 -9.34 2.56 -13.00
CA SER A 306 -8.83 1.98 -11.74
C SER A 306 -8.84 2.99 -10.60
N ALA A 307 -8.46 4.23 -10.87
CA ALA A 307 -8.46 5.30 -9.89
C ALA A 307 -9.88 5.74 -9.49
N THR A 308 -10.83 5.76 -10.42
CA THR A 308 -12.25 6.02 -10.16
C THR A 308 -12.84 4.96 -9.24
N GLN A 309 -12.45 3.70 -9.41
CA GLN A 309 -12.88 2.63 -8.49
C GLN A 309 -12.32 2.82 -7.08
N SER A 310 -11.05 3.23 -6.92
CA SER A 310 -10.51 3.59 -5.59
C SER A 310 -11.31 4.72 -4.95
N PHE A 311 -11.67 5.73 -5.73
CA PHE A 311 -12.44 6.88 -5.28
C PHE A 311 -13.87 6.49 -4.86
N ALA A 312 -14.59 5.73 -5.70
CA ALA A 312 -15.97 5.31 -5.46
C ALA A 312 -16.10 4.39 -4.23
N VAL A 313 -15.08 3.59 -3.93
CA VAL A 313 -15.14 2.71 -2.76
C VAL A 313 -15.11 3.52 -1.47
N LEU A 314 -14.41 4.67 -1.40
CA LEU A 314 -14.43 5.50 -0.19
C LEU A 314 -15.83 5.98 0.20
N LEU A 315 -16.71 6.24 -0.77
CA LEU A 315 -18.11 6.63 -0.51
C LEU A 315 -18.88 5.53 0.20
N LYS A 316 -18.56 4.27 -0.10
CA LYS A 316 -19.20 3.10 0.51
C LYS A 316 -18.67 2.79 1.91
N PHE A 317 -17.60 3.46 2.34
CA PHE A 317 -16.89 3.19 3.59
C PHE A 317 -17.28 4.12 4.75
N GLU A 318 -18.27 5.00 4.58
CA GLU A 318 -18.76 5.92 5.63
C GLU A 318 -19.15 5.22 6.95
N ALA A 319 -19.41 3.91 6.93
CA ALA A 319 -19.79 3.11 8.10
C ALA A 319 -18.66 2.26 8.75
N VAL A 320 -17.48 2.11 8.14
CA VAL A 320 -16.44 1.11 8.54
C VAL A 320 -15.15 1.76 9.06
N HIS A 321 -15.22 3.00 9.55
CA HIS A 321 -14.11 3.68 10.23
C HIS A 321 -13.64 3.03 11.55
N THR A 322 -14.19 1.86 11.91
CA THR A 322 -13.92 1.15 13.16
C THR A 322 -12.75 0.15 13.08
N SER A 323 -12.18 -0.12 11.89
CA SER A 323 -11.20 -1.19 11.69
C SER A 323 -9.72 -0.75 11.79
N GLY A 324 -9.36 0.04 12.81
CA GLY A 324 -7.96 0.24 13.23
C GLY A 324 -6.95 0.70 12.15
N CYS A 325 -5.65 0.53 12.43
CA CYS A 325 -4.54 1.01 11.60
C CYS A 325 -4.45 0.37 10.20
N GLY A 326 -5.27 -0.65 9.90
CA GLY A 326 -5.28 -1.35 8.61
C GLY A 326 -5.84 -0.53 7.45
N THR A 327 -6.55 0.56 7.74
CA THR A 327 -7.15 1.47 6.74
C THR A 327 -6.19 2.53 6.20
N LEU A 328 -5.00 2.68 6.82
CA LEU A 328 -4.04 3.71 6.45
C LEU A 328 -3.43 3.56 5.05
N PRO A 329 -2.88 2.39 4.66
CA PRO A 329 -2.38 2.20 3.30
C PRO A 329 -3.46 2.45 2.26
N TYR A 330 -4.69 2.05 2.56
CA TYR A 330 -5.85 2.28 1.69
C TYR A 330 -6.11 3.77 1.45
N ILE A 331 -6.15 4.58 2.51
CA ILE A 331 -6.32 6.05 2.44
C ILE A 331 -5.25 6.70 1.56
N PHE A 332 -3.97 6.32 1.75
CA PHE A 332 -2.88 6.87 0.94
C PHE A 332 -2.95 6.43 -0.52
N ASN A 333 -3.27 5.17 -0.77
CA ASN A 333 -3.43 4.65 -2.13
C ASN A 333 -4.55 5.39 -2.85
N THR A 334 -5.68 5.61 -2.19
CA THR A 334 -6.80 6.37 -2.78
C THR A 334 -6.47 7.84 -2.97
N PHE A 335 -5.75 8.48 -2.05
CA PHE A 335 -5.28 9.86 -2.26
C PHE A 335 -4.45 9.97 -3.54
N GLN A 336 -3.55 9.02 -3.80
CA GLN A 336 -2.75 8.97 -5.03
C GLN A 336 -3.61 8.69 -6.27
N SER A 337 -4.60 7.80 -6.17
CA SER A 337 -5.60 7.59 -7.23
C SER A 337 -6.34 8.89 -7.56
N VAL A 338 -6.75 9.67 -6.56
CA VAL A 338 -7.43 10.95 -6.80
C VAL A 338 -6.52 11.97 -7.45
N LEU A 339 -5.25 12.08 -7.03
CA LEU A 339 -4.29 12.96 -7.71
C LEU A 339 -4.15 12.58 -9.18
N TYR A 340 -4.10 11.27 -9.49
CA TYR A 340 -4.09 10.77 -10.86
C TYR A 340 -5.35 11.20 -11.63
N LEU A 341 -6.55 11.01 -11.05
CA LEU A 341 -7.83 11.40 -11.67
C LEU A 341 -7.89 12.88 -12.00
N ILE A 342 -7.53 13.74 -11.04
CA ILE A 342 -7.55 15.19 -11.21
C ILE A 342 -6.68 15.57 -12.42
N LYS A 343 -5.45 15.05 -12.49
CA LYS A 343 -4.51 15.36 -13.58
C LYS A 343 -4.90 14.72 -14.91
N TRP A 344 -5.54 13.56 -14.89
CA TRP A 344 -6.05 12.93 -16.10
C TRP A 344 -7.24 13.74 -16.66
N LEU A 345 -8.17 14.16 -15.80
CA LEU A 345 -9.30 15.01 -16.18
C LEU A 345 -8.84 16.38 -16.71
N GLU A 346 -7.87 17.04 -16.07
CA GLU A 346 -7.29 18.28 -16.59
C GLU A 346 -6.71 18.13 -18.00
N SER A 347 -6.23 16.93 -18.36
CA SER A 347 -5.79 16.62 -19.72
C SER A 347 -6.99 16.39 -20.65
N MET A 348 -8.00 15.65 -20.20
CA MET A 348 -9.20 15.33 -20.99
C MET A 348 -10.11 16.54 -21.23
N GLU A 349 -10.18 17.48 -20.29
CA GLU A 349 -10.95 18.73 -20.41
C GLU A 349 -10.41 19.66 -21.51
N LYS A 350 -9.15 19.47 -21.93
CA LYS A 350 -8.54 20.19 -23.08
C LYS A 350 -8.84 19.52 -24.42
N VAL A 351 -9.41 18.31 -24.40
CA VAL A 351 -9.66 17.49 -25.58
C VAL A 351 -11.15 17.56 -25.93
N PRO A 352 -11.54 17.87 -27.18
CA PRO A 352 -12.94 17.91 -27.56
C PRO A 352 -13.65 16.56 -27.35
N ALA A 353 -14.80 16.57 -26.67
CA ALA A 353 -15.53 15.35 -26.29
C ALA A 353 -15.90 14.44 -27.48
N ILE A 354 -16.10 15.01 -28.67
CA ILE A 354 -16.35 14.25 -29.90
C ILE A 354 -15.19 13.32 -30.31
N THR A 355 -13.99 13.58 -29.80
CA THR A 355 -12.79 12.78 -30.08
C THR A 355 -12.52 11.74 -29.00
N TRP A 356 -13.31 11.69 -27.94
CA TRP A 356 -13.17 10.69 -26.89
C TRP A 356 -13.51 9.31 -27.44
N THR A 357 -12.71 8.33 -27.02
CA THR A 357 -13.03 6.92 -27.22
C THR A 357 -14.22 6.53 -26.36
N GLU A 358 -14.87 5.42 -26.71
CA GLU A 358 -15.94 4.84 -25.90
C GLU A 358 -15.47 4.61 -24.45
N HIS A 359 -14.29 4.03 -24.28
CA HIS A 359 -13.71 3.75 -22.96
C HIS A 359 -13.45 5.02 -22.12
N GLU A 360 -13.00 6.11 -22.74
CA GLU A 360 -12.84 7.39 -22.04
C GLU A 360 -14.18 7.98 -21.63
N SER A 361 -15.18 7.91 -22.51
CA SER A 361 -16.53 8.41 -22.24
C SER A 361 -17.21 7.65 -21.11
N GLU A 362 -17.07 6.33 -21.08
CA GLU A 362 -17.54 5.48 -19.98
C GLU A 362 -16.84 5.82 -18.66
N THR A 363 -15.52 6.01 -18.70
CA THR A 363 -14.74 6.36 -17.51
C THR A 363 -15.16 7.72 -16.95
N ILE A 364 -15.36 8.73 -17.80
CA ILE A 364 -15.83 10.06 -17.39
C ILE A 364 -17.24 9.99 -16.83
N SER A 365 -18.15 9.27 -17.49
CA SER A 365 -19.51 9.04 -16.99
C SER A 365 -19.53 8.39 -15.60
N LEU A 366 -18.64 7.42 -15.36
CA LEU A 366 -18.49 6.82 -14.02
C LEU A 366 -17.98 7.82 -12.99
N ILE A 367 -17.03 8.68 -13.35
CA ILE A 367 -16.52 9.74 -12.47
C ILE A 367 -17.65 10.70 -12.12
N GLU A 368 -18.42 11.16 -13.11
CA GLU A 368 -19.57 12.03 -12.90
C GLU A 368 -20.60 11.40 -11.97
N SER A 369 -20.93 10.11 -12.18
CA SER A 369 -21.83 9.38 -11.28
C SER A 369 -21.30 9.35 -9.85
N THR A 370 -20.00 9.09 -9.69
CA THR A 370 -19.35 9.00 -8.38
C THR A 370 -19.33 10.36 -7.68
N VAL A 371 -19.06 11.45 -8.41
CA VAL A 371 -19.08 12.81 -7.86
C VAL A 371 -20.50 13.24 -7.48
N LYS A 372 -21.53 12.85 -8.25
CA LYS A 372 -22.95 13.14 -7.95
C LYS A 372 -23.42 12.50 -6.65
N GLU A 373 -22.80 11.41 -6.20
CA GLU A 373 -23.06 10.81 -4.88
C GLU A 373 -22.55 11.69 -3.73
N VAL A 374 -21.73 12.70 -4.02
CA VAL A 374 -21.22 13.67 -3.03
C VAL A 374 -22.00 14.97 -3.12
N GLU A 375 -22.52 15.42 -1.98
CA GLU A 375 -23.21 16.71 -1.86
C GLU A 375 -22.22 17.89 -1.95
N LEU A 376 -21.85 18.26 -3.18
CA LEU A 376 -21.05 19.45 -3.46
C LEU A 376 -21.86 20.73 -3.25
N ARG A 377 -21.20 21.80 -2.80
CA ARG A 377 -21.81 23.15 -2.78
C ARG A 377 -22.12 23.60 -4.22
N PRO A 378 -23.13 24.46 -4.44
CA PRO A 378 -23.47 24.92 -5.79
C PRO A 378 -22.29 25.53 -6.55
N GLU A 379 -21.48 26.36 -5.91
CA GLU A 379 -20.23 26.94 -6.46
C GLU A 379 -19.26 25.84 -6.92
N GLN A 380 -19.07 24.82 -6.08
CA GLN A 380 -18.20 23.68 -6.35
C GLN A 380 -18.76 22.71 -7.40
N ALA A 381 -20.07 22.73 -7.68
CA ALA A 381 -20.67 21.92 -8.72
C ALA A 381 -20.55 22.58 -10.11
N MET A 382 -20.22 23.88 -10.17
CA MET A 382 -20.07 24.64 -11.42
C MET A 382 -18.63 24.61 -11.98
N VAL A 383 -17.64 24.19 -11.18
CA VAL A 383 -16.25 24.08 -11.65
C VAL A 383 -16.07 22.85 -12.56
N PRO A 384 -14.97 22.77 -13.35
CA PRO A 384 -14.67 21.59 -14.16
C PRO A 384 -14.65 20.28 -13.35
N LEU A 385 -14.88 19.14 -13.99
CA LEU A 385 -14.99 17.84 -13.32
C LEU A 385 -13.72 17.50 -12.51
N SER A 386 -12.55 17.91 -13.00
CA SER A 386 -11.27 17.84 -12.27
C SER A 386 -11.32 18.55 -10.90
N GLY A 387 -11.90 19.75 -10.86
CA GLY A 387 -12.14 20.51 -9.63
C GLY A 387 -13.22 19.88 -8.74
N GLN A 388 -14.30 19.37 -9.34
CA GLN A 388 -15.37 18.68 -8.60
C GLN A 388 -14.82 17.45 -7.87
N VAL A 389 -13.98 16.64 -8.53
CA VAL A 389 -13.29 15.49 -7.92
C VAL A 389 -12.40 15.93 -6.76
N ALA A 390 -11.66 17.04 -6.90
CA ALA A 390 -10.82 17.56 -5.82
C ALA A 390 -11.65 17.96 -4.59
N PHE A 391 -12.77 18.67 -4.77
CA PHE A 391 -13.66 19.04 -3.67
C PHE A 391 -14.40 17.84 -3.07
N ALA A 392 -14.90 16.92 -3.90
CA ALA A 392 -15.58 15.72 -3.45
C ALA A 392 -14.64 14.85 -2.58
N CYS A 393 -13.39 14.69 -3.02
CA CYS A 393 -12.34 14.04 -2.24
C CYS A 393 -12.11 14.71 -0.88
N VAL A 394 -12.07 16.05 -0.82
CA VAL A 394 -11.95 16.77 0.45
C VAL A 394 -13.11 16.44 1.41
N ILE A 395 -14.35 16.37 0.90
CA ILE A 395 -15.53 16.04 1.71
C ILE A 395 -15.42 14.61 2.26
N ILE A 396 -15.14 13.64 1.39
CA ILE A 396 -15.02 12.22 1.75
C ILE A 396 -13.92 12.00 2.79
N PHE A 397 -12.73 12.55 2.58
CA PHE A 397 -11.60 12.35 3.51
C PHE A 397 -11.77 13.09 4.84
N LYS A 398 -12.58 14.17 4.90
CA LYS A 398 -12.86 14.88 6.15
C LYS A 398 -13.57 13.97 7.15
N GLY A 399 -14.53 13.17 6.70
CA GLY A 399 -15.23 12.16 7.53
C GLY A 399 -14.30 11.07 8.08
N ALA A 400 -13.21 10.80 7.37
CA ALA A 400 -12.26 9.73 7.66
C ALA A 400 -11.02 10.15 8.47
N SER A 401 -10.88 11.44 8.82
CA SER A 401 -9.61 12.01 9.32
C SER A 401 -9.25 11.56 10.74
N THR A 402 -8.48 10.48 10.85
CA THR A 402 -7.95 9.99 12.13
C THR A 402 -6.51 10.39 12.36
N TRP A 403 -5.69 10.46 11.29
CA TRP A 403 -4.24 10.60 11.39
C TRP A 403 -3.77 11.99 10.95
N ASP A 404 -2.72 12.50 11.60
CA ASP A 404 -2.28 13.89 11.36
C ASP A 404 -1.77 14.09 9.93
N LEU A 405 -1.09 13.09 9.34
CA LEU A 405 -0.68 13.16 7.93
C LEU A 405 -1.88 13.18 6.98
N GLN A 406 -2.95 12.43 7.27
CA GLN A 406 -4.17 12.46 6.47
C GLN A 406 -4.82 13.85 6.53
N THR A 407 -4.90 14.46 7.71
CA THR A 407 -5.38 15.84 7.87
C THR A 407 -4.53 16.85 7.10
N LEU A 408 -3.21 16.66 7.06
CA LEU A 408 -2.31 17.48 6.27
C LEU A 408 -2.59 17.37 4.77
N LEU A 409 -2.67 16.15 4.23
CA LEU A 409 -2.96 15.90 2.81
C LEU A 409 -4.31 16.50 2.41
N LEU A 410 -5.31 16.37 3.28
CA LEU A 410 -6.63 16.97 3.09
C LEU A 410 -6.57 18.50 2.97
N LYS A 411 -5.84 19.16 3.88
CA LYS A 411 -5.65 20.61 3.85
C LYS A 411 -4.94 21.05 2.57
N ALA A 412 -3.92 20.30 2.15
CA ALA A 412 -3.16 20.63 0.94
C ALA A 412 -4.01 20.47 -0.33
N LEU A 413 -4.85 19.44 -0.39
CA LEU A 413 -5.79 19.25 -1.49
C LEU A 413 -6.87 20.34 -1.52
N TYR A 414 -7.34 20.78 -0.35
CA TYR A 414 -8.29 21.90 -0.26
C TYR A 414 -7.67 23.23 -0.69
N GLU A 415 -6.43 23.52 -0.24
CA GLU A 415 -5.68 24.70 -0.68
C GLU A 415 -5.42 24.66 -2.19
N TYR A 416 -5.12 23.48 -2.73
CA TYR A 416 -5.01 23.27 -4.17
C TYR A 416 -6.33 23.59 -4.89
N ALA A 417 -7.44 22.98 -4.47
CA ALA A 417 -8.73 23.12 -5.12
C ALA A 417 -9.21 24.58 -5.13
N THR A 418 -9.06 25.29 -4.00
CA THR A 418 -9.46 26.70 -3.88
C THR A 418 -8.59 27.66 -4.69
N LYS A 419 -7.29 27.36 -4.85
CA LYS A 419 -6.38 28.17 -5.68
C LYS A 419 -6.58 27.93 -7.19
N SER A 420 -6.85 26.68 -7.58
CA SER A 420 -7.02 26.30 -8.98
C SER A 420 -8.43 26.56 -9.52
N TYR A 421 -9.44 26.52 -8.65
CA TYR A 421 -10.85 26.70 -8.99
C TYR A 421 -11.48 27.69 -8.00
N PRO A 422 -11.24 29.01 -8.17
CA PRO A 422 -11.82 30.02 -7.30
C PRO A 422 -13.35 30.05 -7.45
N ASP A 423 -14.02 30.30 -6.31
CA ASP A 423 -15.49 30.43 -6.22
C ASP A 423 -16.03 31.59 -7.09
#